data_AF-A0A844MJS3-F1
#
_entry.id   AF-A0A844MJS3-F1
#
_cell.length_a   1.000
_cell.length_b   1.000
_cell.length_c   1.000
_cell.angle_alpha   90.00
_cell.angle_beta   90.00
_cell.angle_gamma   90.00
#
_symmetry.space_group_name_H-M   'P 1'
#
loop_
_entity.id
_entity.type
_entity.pdbx_description
1 polymer ?
#
loop_
_entity_poly.entity_id
_entity_poly.type
_entity_poly.pdbx_seq_one_letter_code
_entity_poly.pdbx_strand_id
1 'polypeptide(L)'
;MAIAGGFVYRGKAIPKLIGQYVFADFCNDGRFFHVPVDELIEGKQAKIKELRLLQDNKELSFLDIVGDTRSDVRFGIDQEGELYVTSKSDGKVRKIVPSPESRSDHP
;
A
#
# COMPACT_ATOMS: atom_id res chain seq x y z
N MET A 1 -5.01 2.68 -17.49
CA MET A 1 -4.86 2.05 -16.15
C MET A 1 -3.60 1.21 -16.14
N ALA A 2 -2.64 1.67 -15.35
CA ALA A 2 -1.30 1.12 -15.08
C ALA A 2 -1.20 0.52 -13.68
N ILE A 3 -1.04 -0.79 -13.47
CA ILE A 3 -0.52 -1.24 -12.16
C ILE A 3 0.98 -1.01 -12.14
N ALA A 4 1.45 -0.36 -11.07
CA ALA A 4 2.83 0.09 -10.98
C ALA A 4 3.89 -0.97 -10.71
N GLY A 5 3.43 -2.15 -10.32
CA GLY A 5 4.22 -3.06 -9.52
C GLY A 5 3.85 -2.90 -8.05
N GLY A 6 4.59 -3.62 -7.21
CA GLY A 6 4.27 -3.78 -5.81
C GLY A 6 5.33 -4.61 -5.11
N PHE A 7 5.17 -4.78 -3.80
CA PHE A 7 6.07 -5.57 -2.97
C PHE A 7 5.29 -6.49 -2.04
N VAL A 8 5.87 -7.65 -1.75
CA VAL A 8 5.40 -8.49 -0.65
C VAL A 8 5.90 -7.88 0.66
N TYR A 9 4.98 -7.48 1.52
CA TYR A 9 5.33 -6.91 2.82
C TYR A 9 5.89 -8.00 3.75
N ARG A 10 7.06 -7.72 4.33
CA ARG A 10 7.80 -8.61 5.23
C ARG A 10 8.25 -7.93 6.53
N GLY A 11 7.82 -6.68 6.73
CA GLY A 11 8.10 -5.89 7.93
C GLY A 11 7.36 -6.42 9.16
N LYS A 12 7.65 -5.82 10.31
CA LYS A 12 7.09 -6.20 11.61
C LYS A 12 6.08 -5.18 12.13
N ALA A 13 6.10 -3.95 11.62
CA ALA A 13 5.23 -2.88 12.12
C ALA A 13 3.74 -3.09 11.82
N ILE A 14 3.40 -3.86 10.77
CA ILE A 14 2.02 -4.12 10.35
C ILE A 14 1.79 -5.63 10.22
N PRO A 15 1.56 -6.37 11.32
CA PRO A 15 1.47 -7.84 11.28
C PRO A 15 0.41 -8.38 10.31
N LYS A 16 -0.73 -7.69 10.16
CA LYS A 16 -1.81 -8.08 9.24
C LYS A 16 -1.44 -8.00 7.75
N LEU A 17 -0.35 -7.31 7.42
CA LEU A 17 0.13 -7.14 6.06
C LEU A 17 1.24 -8.14 5.70
N ILE A 18 1.77 -8.90 6.67
CA ILE A 18 2.82 -9.90 6.42
C ILE A 18 2.32 -10.93 5.40
N GLY A 19 3.11 -11.16 4.35
CA GLY A 19 2.75 -12.09 3.28
C GLY A 19 1.71 -11.55 2.29
N GLN A 20 1.32 -10.29 2.40
CA GLN A 20 0.47 -9.63 1.41
C GLN A 20 1.34 -8.99 0.32
N TYR A 21 1.01 -9.25 -0.95
CA TYR A 21 1.53 -8.46 -2.07
C TYR A 21 0.73 -7.17 -2.19
N VAL A 22 1.39 -6.04 -1.94
CA VAL A 22 0.81 -4.70 -1.95
C VAL A 22 1.20 -3.97 -3.23
N PHE A 23 0.21 -3.42 -3.93
CA PHE A 23 0.39 -2.71 -5.20
C PHE A 23 -0.61 -1.56 -5.31
N ALA A 24 -0.42 -0.68 -6.29
CA ALA A 24 -1.31 0.45 -6.52
C ALA A 24 -1.55 0.72 -8.01
N ASP A 25 -2.64 1.43 -8.28
CA ASP A 25 -2.90 2.03 -9.59
C ASP A 25 -2.13 3.36 -9.74
N PHE A 26 -1.41 3.49 -10.85
CA PHE A 26 -0.70 4.70 -11.25
C PHE A 26 -1.64 5.85 -11.69
N CYS A 27 -2.88 5.53 -12.06
CA CYS A 27 -3.81 6.47 -12.69
C CYS A 27 -4.69 7.21 -11.66
N ASN A 28 -5.82 7.73 -12.13
CA ASN A 28 -6.64 8.79 -11.52
C ASN A 28 -7.22 8.53 -10.13
N ASP A 29 -7.06 7.34 -9.55
CA ASP A 29 -7.66 7.05 -8.25
C ASP A 29 -6.59 6.85 -7.17
N GLY A 30 -5.32 6.62 -7.56
CA GLY A 30 -4.21 6.40 -6.63
C GLY A 30 -4.48 5.31 -5.58
N ARG A 31 -5.34 4.34 -5.90
CA ARG A 31 -5.82 3.33 -4.95
C ARG A 31 -4.77 2.25 -4.72
N PHE A 32 -4.72 1.78 -3.49
CA PHE A 32 -3.83 0.72 -3.05
C PHE A 32 -4.62 -0.55 -2.87
N PHE A 33 -3.97 -1.67 -3.17
CA PHE A 33 -4.57 -2.98 -3.12
C PHE A 33 -3.59 -3.96 -2.50
N HIS A 34 -4.14 -5.04 -1.95
CA HIS A 34 -3.35 -6.13 -1.45
C HIS A 34 -4.02 -7.48 -1.72
N VAL A 35 -3.19 -8.51 -1.84
CA VAL A 35 -3.62 -9.90 -2.03
C VAL A 35 -2.66 -10.83 -1.29
N PRO A 36 -3.13 -11.89 -0.61
CA PRO A 36 -2.24 -12.86 0.01
C PRO A 36 -1.44 -13.60 -1.06
N VAL A 37 -0.11 -13.69 -0.90
CA VAL A 37 0.73 -14.37 -1.90
C VAL A 37 0.39 -15.86 -2.02
N ASP A 38 -0.03 -16.49 -0.93
CA ASP A 38 -0.41 -17.90 -0.90
C ASP A 38 -1.71 -18.19 -1.68
N GLU A 39 -2.50 -17.15 -1.99
CA GLU A 39 -3.70 -17.29 -2.83
C GLU A 39 -3.40 -17.13 -4.33
N LEU A 40 -2.20 -16.67 -4.71
CA LEU A 40 -1.79 -16.48 -6.10
C LEU A 40 -1.36 -17.81 -6.74
N ILE A 41 -2.34 -18.67 -6.97
CA ILE A 41 -2.18 -20.01 -7.53
C ILE A 41 -2.58 -19.99 -9.01
N GLU A 42 -1.79 -20.63 -9.87
CA GLU A 42 -2.10 -20.74 -11.30
C GLU A 42 -3.49 -21.35 -11.53
N GLY A 43 -4.28 -20.73 -12.41
CA GLY A 43 -5.65 -21.16 -12.71
C GLY A 43 -6.71 -20.77 -11.65
N LYS A 44 -6.31 -20.11 -10.55
CA LYS A 44 -7.22 -19.62 -9.51
C LYS A 44 -7.13 -18.11 -9.37
N GLN A 45 -8.28 -17.43 -9.43
CA GLN A 45 -8.33 -16.00 -9.17
C GLN A 45 -8.33 -15.74 -7.66
N ALA A 46 -7.28 -15.09 -7.17
CA ALA A 46 -7.19 -14.61 -5.79
C ALA A 46 -8.09 -13.38 -5.56
N LYS A 47 -8.55 -13.20 -4.32
CA LYS A 47 -9.41 -12.05 -3.98
C LYS A 47 -8.55 -10.83 -3.62
N ILE A 48 -8.51 -9.86 -4.53
CA ILE A 48 -7.88 -8.57 -4.31
C ILE A 48 -8.74 -7.74 -3.35
N LYS A 49 -8.11 -7.14 -2.35
CA LYS A 49 -8.74 -6.23 -1.38
C LYS A 49 -8.12 -4.84 -1.49
N GLU A 50 -8.93 -3.81 -1.26
CA GLU A 50 -8.47 -2.43 -1.23
C GLU A 50 -7.80 -2.12 0.12
N LEU A 51 -6.64 -1.49 0.07
CA LEU A 51 -5.90 -1.01 1.23
C LEU A 51 -6.21 0.48 1.41
N ARG A 52 -6.88 0.81 2.52
CA ARG A 52 -7.25 2.18 2.83
C ARG A 52 -6.09 2.94 3.46
N LEU A 53 -5.89 4.18 3.01
CA LEU A 53 -4.84 5.06 3.51
C LEU A 53 -5.45 6.11 4.44
N LEU A 54 -4.72 6.41 5.52
CA LEU A 54 -5.07 7.48 6.44
C LEU A 54 -3.91 8.46 6.55
N GLN A 55 -4.22 9.76 6.53
CA GLN A 55 -3.31 10.82 6.93
C GLN A 55 -4.00 11.66 7.99
N ASP A 56 -3.32 11.91 9.11
CA ASP A 56 -3.88 12.64 10.26
C ASP A 56 -5.24 12.06 10.73
N ASN A 57 -5.35 10.72 10.75
CA ASN A 57 -6.55 9.94 11.07
C ASN A 57 -7.77 10.17 10.15
N LYS A 58 -7.58 10.82 9.00
CA LYS A 58 -8.60 10.95 7.96
C LYS A 58 -8.31 9.98 6.83
N GLU A 59 -9.31 9.20 6.45
CA GLU A 59 -9.24 8.37 5.24
C GLU A 59 -9.15 9.30 4.02
N LEU A 60 -8.06 9.18 3.27
CA LEU A 60 -7.77 10.01 2.10
C LEU A 60 -7.28 9.12 0.96
N SER A 61 -7.60 9.50 -0.28
CA SER A 61 -6.95 8.88 -1.42
C SER A 61 -5.47 9.28 -1.46
N PHE A 62 -4.64 8.50 -2.14
CA PHE A 62 -3.24 8.90 -2.32
C PHE A 62 -3.12 10.20 -3.12
N LEU A 63 -4.08 10.50 -4.00
CA LEU A 63 -4.12 11.78 -4.73
C LEU A 63 -4.35 12.97 -3.81
N ASP A 64 -5.24 12.84 -2.82
CA ASP A 64 -5.46 13.87 -1.81
C ASP A 64 -4.20 14.11 -0.96
N ILE A 65 -3.48 13.03 -0.64
CA ILE A 65 -2.23 13.06 0.14
C ILE A 65 -1.09 13.76 -0.61
N VAL A 66 -1.02 13.63 -1.95
CA VAL A 66 0.02 14.27 -2.77
C VAL A 66 -0.42 15.63 -3.33
N GLY A 67 -1.72 15.91 -3.37
CA GLY A 67 -2.29 17.14 -3.90
C GLY A 67 -2.18 17.28 -5.43
N ASP A 68 -2.26 16.17 -6.17
CA ASP A 68 -2.12 16.14 -7.63
C ASP A 68 -3.16 15.20 -8.26
N THR A 69 -3.36 15.36 -9.57
CA THR A 69 -4.21 14.52 -10.43
C THR A 69 -3.59 13.17 -10.79
N ARG A 70 -2.29 12.99 -10.53
CA ARG A 70 -1.55 11.76 -10.80
C ARG A 70 -0.75 11.31 -9.59
N SER A 71 -0.86 10.02 -9.26
CA SER A 71 -0.13 9.45 -8.12
C SER A 71 1.37 9.34 -8.42
N ASP A 72 1.72 8.90 -9.63
CA ASP A 72 3.09 8.52 -10.04
C ASP A 72 3.81 7.72 -8.93
N VAL A 73 3.04 6.86 -8.27
CA VAL A 73 3.45 6.18 -7.06
C VAL A 73 4.47 5.10 -7.39
N ARG A 74 5.56 5.05 -6.62
CA ARG A 74 6.53 3.97 -6.67
C ARG A 74 6.69 3.39 -5.28
N PHE A 75 6.97 2.10 -5.23
CA PHE A 75 7.18 1.39 -3.98
C PHE A 75 8.66 1.16 -3.72
N GLY A 76 9.03 1.08 -2.45
CA GLY A 76 10.33 0.65 -1.98
C GLY A 76 10.21 -0.03 -0.61
N ILE A 77 11.26 -0.75 -0.22
CA ILE A 77 11.36 -1.39 1.09
C ILE A 77 12.69 -1.02 1.75
N ASP A 78 12.72 -0.95 3.07
CA ASP A 78 13.97 -0.87 3.84
C ASP A 78 14.55 -2.27 4.14
N GLN A 79 15.67 -2.32 4.86
CA GLN A 79 16.33 -3.57 5.23
C GLN A 79 15.52 -4.41 6.24
N GLU A 80 14.58 -3.80 6.95
CA GLU A 80 13.69 -4.47 7.90
C GLU A 80 12.42 -5.00 7.21
N GLY A 81 12.23 -4.71 5.92
CA GLY A 81 11.07 -5.13 5.13
C GLY A 81 9.86 -4.20 5.27
N GLU A 82 10.05 -3.00 5.86
CA GLU A 82 9.00 -2.00 5.96
C GLU A 82 8.74 -1.32 4.62
N LEU A 83 7.49 -0.97 4.35
CA LEU A 83 7.06 -0.46 3.06
C LEU A 83 7.11 1.06 3.00
N TYR A 84 7.62 1.55 1.88
CA TYR A 84 7.70 2.96 1.55
C TYR A 84 7.07 3.23 0.19
N VAL A 85 6.54 4.44 0.04
CA VAL A 85 6.04 4.95 -1.23
C VAL A 85 6.64 6.30 -1.55
N THR A 86 6.89 6.53 -2.82
CA THR A 86 7.34 7.82 -3.34
C THR A 86 6.39 8.32 -4.39
N SER A 87 6.18 9.63 -4.43
CA SER A 87 5.43 10.29 -5.50
C SER A 87 6.32 11.28 -6.24
N LYS A 88 6.22 11.29 -7.56
CA LYS A 88 7.00 12.19 -8.40
C LYS A 88 6.59 13.65 -8.24
N SER A 89 5.29 13.89 -8.06
CA SER A 89 4.67 15.23 -8.03
C SER A 89 5.21 16.12 -6.90
N ASP A 90 5.38 15.54 -5.72
CA ASP A 90 5.83 16.26 -4.53
C ASP A 90 7.26 15.90 -4.07
N GLY A 91 7.89 14.91 -4.71
CA GLY A 91 9.26 14.48 -4.42
C GLY A 91 9.44 13.84 -3.04
N LYS A 92 8.36 13.44 -2.35
CA LYS A 92 8.43 12.92 -0.98
C LYS A 92 8.53 11.40 -0.94
N VAL A 93 9.30 10.91 0.03
CA VAL A 93 9.32 9.51 0.46
C VAL A 93 8.48 9.38 1.71
N ARG A 94 7.48 8.48 1.70
CA ARG A 94 6.55 8.24 2.81
C ARG A 94 6.69 6.80 3.30
N LYS A 95 6.76 6.60 4.60
CA LYS A 95 6.69 5.27 5.22
C LYS A 95 5.23 4.90 5.43
N ILE A 96 4.86 3.67 5.09
CA ILE A 96 3.54 3.11 5.44
C ILE A 96 3.62 2.60 6.88
N VAL A 97 2.65 3.01 7.71
CA VAL A 97 2.59 2.71 9.14
C VAL A 97 1.24 2.11 9.51
N PRO A 98 1.14 1.34 10.60
CA PRO A 98 -0.14 0.79 11.05
C PRO A 98 -1.13 1.91 11.37
N SER A 99 -2.38 1.74 10.93
CA SER A 99 -3.48 2.62 11.32
C SER A 99 -3.79 2.45 12.83
N PRO A 100 -4.40 3.46 13.48
CA PRO A 100 -4.81 3.34 14.88
C PRO A 100 -5.69 2.11 15.14
N GLU A 101 -6.63 1.84 14.23
CA GLU A 101 -7.55 0.70 14.31
C GLU A 101 -6.85 -0.65 14.14
N SER A 102 -5.75 -0.69 13.38
CA SER A 102 -4.95 -1.92 13.22
C SER A 102 -4.11 -2.27 14.46
N ARG A 103 -3.89 -1.30 15.37
CA ARG A 103 -3.19 -1.54 16.65
C ARG A 103 -4.08 -2.17 17.72
N SER A 104 -5.40 -1.97 17.64
CA SER A 104 -6.39 -2.42 18.62
C SER A 104 -6.78 -3.90 18.53
N ASP A 105 -6.20 -4.66 17.59
CA ASP A 105 -6.50 -6.07 17.36
C ASP A 105 -5.36 -6.98 17.83
N HIS A 106 -4.79 -6.66 19.00
CA HIS A 106 -3.90 -7.52 19.76
C HIS A 106 -4.56 -7.84 21.11
N PRO A 107 -4.85 -9.12 21.44
CA PRO A 107 -5.08 -9.52 22.83
C PRO A 107 -3.81 -9.36 23.67
#